data_AF-A0A945H755-F1
#
_entry.id   AF-A0A945H755-F1
#
_cell.length_a   1.000
_cell.length_b   1.000
_cell.length_c   1.000
_cell.angle_alpha   90.00
_cell.angle_beta   90.00
_cell.angle_gamma   90.00
#
_symmetry.space_group_name_H-M   'P 1'
#
loop_
_entity.id
_entity.type
_entity.pdbx_description
1 polymer ?
#
loop_
_entity_poly.entity_id
_entity_poly.type
_entity_poly.pdbx_seq_one_letter_code
_entity_poly.pdbx_strand_id
1 'polypeptide(L)'
;ANKPFILLAHLDVVEAKRSDWTMDPFTLHETDGYFYGRGTMDDKAQAAINTANMIRMKRDGYRPNRDIILALTADEEGGGNNGVYWLLQHHPTLIDGVFALNEGGYGLIQDGQRIANSIQTAEKIYESFTVTATNSGGHSSIPRRDNAIYDLSEALLNIREYDFPLIFNDVMRLGFERLAQISPGQLGEDLKAILREPPDPQALARLGQIPSINALLRTTAVATMLEGGHAPNALPQSATAVVNVRMMPGQNVEDVLDTLVKVVDNPAIDVVLPVAGDLRIHLP
;
A
#
# COMPACT_ATOMS: atom_id res chain seq x y z
N ALA A 1 25.02 -28.12 1.42
CA ALA A 1 24.47 -27.41 0.25
C ALA A 1 24.28 -25.94 0.64
N ASN A 2 24.42 -25.01 -0.30
CA ASN A 2 24.10 -23.61 -0.04
C ASN A 2 22.59 -23.46 0.15
N LYS A 3 22.14 -22.53 1.02
CA LYS A 3 20.70 -22.25 1.17
C LYS A 3 20.07 -21.88 -0.18
N PRO A 4 18.87 -22.40 -0.49
CA PRO A 4 18.16 -22.11 -1.74
C PRO A 4 17.87 -20.63 -1.95
N PHE A 5 17.69 -20.26 -3.20
CA PHE A 5 17.07 -18.99 -3.60
C PHE A 5 15.61 -19.25 -4.01
N ILE A 6 14.68 -18.39 -3.62
CA ILE A 6 13.25 -18.55 -3.90
C ILE A 6 12.80 -17.54 -4.96
N LEU A 7 12.18 -18.03 -6.01
CA LEU A 7 11.37 -17.26 -6.95
C LEU A 7 9.91 -17.41 -6.49
N LEU A 8 9.33 -16.34 -5.97
CA LEU A 8 7.95 -16.28 -5.50
C LEU A 8 7.10 -15.52 -6.51
N ALA A 9 5.92 -16.05 -6.81
CA ALA A 9 4.91 -15.40 -7.63
C ALA A 9 3.53 -15.92 -7.22
N HIS A 10 2.48 -15.12 -7.38
CA HIS A 10 1.11 -15.56 -7.15
C HIS A 10 0.36 -15.84 -8.47
N LEU A 11 -0.65 -16.69 -8.40
CA LEU A 11 -1.43 -17.16 -9.57
C LEU A 11 -2.88 -16.70 -9.54
N ASP A 12 -3.37 -16.27 -8.38
CA ASP A 12 -4.63 -15.58 -8.27
C ASP A 12 -4.55 -14.19 -8.91
N VAL A 13 -5.70 -13.55 -9.04
CA VAL A 13 -5.85 -12.24 -9.69
C VAL A 13 -7.06 -11.56 -9.05
N VAL A 14 -7.04 -10.23 -8.94
CA VAL A 14 -8.27 -9.51 -8.56
C VAL A 14 -9.44 -9.79 -9.52
N GLU A 15 -10.65 -9.62 -9.01
CA GLU A 15 -11.87 -9.73 -9.80
C GLU A 15 -11.89 -8.78 -11.02
N ALA A 16 -12.53 -9.22 -12.09
CA ALA A 16 -12.76 -8.40 -13.28
C ALA A 16 -14.18 -8.61 -13.81
N LYS A 17 -15.01 -7.56 -13.77
CA LYS A 17 -16.34 -7.57 -14.38
C LYS A 17 -16.20 -7.34 -15.87
N ARG A 18 -16.70 -8.26 -16.69
CA ARG A 18 -16.66 -8.14 -18.16
C ARG A 18 -17.29 -6.84 -18.68
N SER A 19 -18.30 -6.29 -17.99
CA SER A 19 -18.97 -5.04 -18.34
C SER A 19 -18.05 -3.82 -18.32
N ASP A 20 -16.97 -3.88 -17.54
CA ASP A 20 -16.08 -2.74 -17.28
C ASP A 20 -14.89 -2.74 -18.27
N TRP A 21 -14.83 -3.72 -19.17
CA TRP A 21 -13.73 -3.95 -20.09
C TRP A 21 -14.18 -3.86 -21.54
N THR A 22 -13.30 -3.35 -22.40
CA THR A 22 -13.50 -3.28 -23.86
C THR A 22 -13.20 -4.61 -24.57
N MET A 23 -12.61 -5.56 -23.86
CA MET A 23 -12.27 -6.92 -24.31
C MET A 23 -12.56 -7.92 -23.18
N ASP A 24 -12.62 -9.22 -23.47
CA ASP A 24 -12.81 -10.20 -22.38
C ASP A 24 -11.55 -10.20 -21.49
N PRO A 25 -11.66 -9.84 -20.19
CA PRO A 25 -10.52 -9.78 -19.29
C PRO A 25 -9.81 -11.12 -19.13
N PHE A 26 -10.47 -12.25 -19.34
CA PHE A 26 -9.89 -13.58 -19.14
C PHE A 26 -9.43 -14.26 -20.44
N THR A 27 -9.38 -13.50 -21.55
CA THR A 27 -8.74 -13.92 -22.79
C THR A 27 -7.47 -13.09 -22.99
N LEU A 28 -6.34 -13.74 -23.26
CA LEU A 28 -5.09 -13.04 -23.56
C LEU A 28 -5.15 -12.46 -24.97
N HIS A 29 -5.01 -11.15 -25.09
CA HIS A 29 -4.95 -10.44 -26.36
C HIS A 29 -3.59 -9.81 -26.55
N GLU A 30 -2.95 -10.05 -27.70
CA GLU A 30 -1.72 -9.35 -28.11
C GLU A 30 -2.08 -8.30 -29.15
N THR A 31 -1.73 -7.04 -28.91
CA THR A 31 -1.98 -5.93 -29.85
C THR A 31 -0.91 -4.85 -29.68
N ASP A 32 -0.30 -4.43 -30.79
CA ASP A 32 0.74 -3.39 -30.83
C ASP A 32 1.94 -3.64 -29.88
N GLY A 33 2.29 -4.91 -29.65
CA GLY A 33 3.37 -5.31 -28.75
C GLY A 33 3.00 -5.30 -27.27
N TYR A 34 1.72 -5.13 -26.93
CA TYR A 34 1.18 -5.20 -25.58
C TYR A 34 0.33 -6.47 -25.39
N PHE A 35 0.38 -7.01 -24.17
CA PHE A 35 -0.41 -8.17 -23.75
C PHE A 35 -1.51 -7.72 -22.78
N TYR A 36 -2.75 -7.79 -23.25
CA TYR A 36 -3.94 -7.39 -22.50
C TYR A 36 -4.65 -8.61 -21.93
N GLY A 37 -5.04 -8.50 -20.65
CA GLY A 37 -5.79 -9.50 -19.91
C GLY A 37 -5.64 -9.29 -18.41
N ARG A 38 -6.62 -9.69 -17.62
CA ARG A 38 -6.53 -9.73 -16.16
C ARG A 38 -5.45 -10.72 -15.77
N GLY A 39 -4.49 -10.25 -14.98
CA GLY A 39 -3.36 -11.03 -14.50
C GLY A 39 -2.10 -10.92 -15.35
N THR A 40 -2.14 -10.20 -16.50
CA THR A 40 -0.96 -10.15 -17.38
C THR A 40 0.22 -9.45 -16.75
N MET A 41 0.00 -8.42 -15.94
CA MET A 41 1.07 -7.72 -15.22
C MET A 41 1.25 -8.25 -13.79
N ASP A 42 0.14 -8.51 -13.11
CA ASP A 42 0.06 -8.84 -11.68
C ASP A 42 -0.73 -10.15 -11.49
N ASP A 43 -0.07 -11.29 -11.27
CA ASP A 43 1.39 -11.53 -11.30
C ASP A 43 1.78 -12.67 -12.27
N LYS A 44 0.87 -13.02 -13.19
CA LYS A 44 1.08 -14.20 -14.07
C LYS A 44 2.22 -14.02 -15.05
N ALA A 45 2.60 -12.79 -15.42
CA ALA A 45 3.81 -12.59 -16.21
C ALA A 45 5.06 -13.05 -15.46
N GLN A 46 5.23 -12.66 -14.19
CA GLN A 46 6.37 -13.08 -13.39
C GLN A 46 6.38 -14.60 -13.20
N ALA A 47 5.24 -15.20 -12.85
CA ALA A 47 5.10 -16.65 -12.73
C ALA A 47 5.53 -17.38 -14.02
N ALA A 48 5.07 -16.88 -15.18
CA ALA A 48 5.43 -17.44 -16.49
C ALA A 48 6.91 -17.27 -16.81
N ILE A 49 7.49 -16.08 -16.57
CA ILE A 49 8.91 -15.78 -16.81
C ILE A 49 9.80 -16.66 -15.93
N ASN A 50 9.49 -16.78 -14.63
CA ASN A 50 10.23 -17.61 -13.69
C ASN A 50 10.19 -19.08 -14.13
N THR A 51 9.01 -19.59 -14.49
CA THR A 51 8.84 -20.96 -15.01
C THR A 51 9.64 -21.20 -16.28
N ALA A 52 9.56 -20.28 -17.25
CA ALA A 52 10.29 -20.38 -18.51
C ALA A 52 11.81 -20.37 -18.31
N ASN A 53 12.31 -19.55 -17.39
CA ASN A 53 13.73 -19.49 -17.04
C ASN A 53 14.22 -20.80 -16.40
N MET A 54 13.43 -21.40 -15.50
CA MET A 54 13.75 -22.72 -14.92
C MET A 54 13.86 -23.81 -15.99
N ILE A 55 12.91 -23.85 -16.93
CA ILE A 55 12.94 -24.77 -18.08
C ILE A 55 14.18 -24.55 -18.93
N ARG A 56 14.51 -23.28 -19.22
CA ARG A 56 15.69 -22.91 -20.01
C ARG A 56 16.99 -23.32 -19.33
N MET A 57 17.18 -23.00 -18.05
CA MET A 57 18.36 -23.40 -17.28
C MET A 57 18.58 -24.91 -17.33
N LYS A 58 17.49 -25.69 -17.23
CA LYS A 58 17.55 -27.15 -17.34
C LYS A 58 17.99 -27.62 -18.73
N ARG A 59 17.44 -27.02 -19.80
CA ARG A 59 17.78 -27.35 -21.20
C ARG A 59 19.22 -26.99 -21.55
N ASP A 60 19.69 -25.85 -21.05
CA ASP A 60 21.04 -25.33 -21.29
C ASP A 60 22.10 -26.07 -20.45
N GLY A 61 21.69 -27.01 -19.58
CA GLY A 61 22.59 -27.75 -18.70
C GLY A 61 23.22 -26.90 -17.59
N TYR A 62 22.65 -25.72 -17.31
CA TYR A 62 23.12 -24.83 -16.27
C TYR A 62 22.99 -25.50 -14.89
N ARG A 63 24.08 -25.46 -14.11
CA ARG A 63 24.14 -25.99 -12.75
C ARG A 63 24.40 -24.85 -11.76
N PRO A 64 23.37 -24.29 -11.11
CA PRO A 64 23.58 -23.25 -10.11
C PRO A 64 24.35 -23.82 -8.91
N ASN A 65 25.02 -22.93 -8.18
CA ASN A 65 25.76 -23.31 -6.95
C ASN A 65 24.86 -23.50 -5.71
N ARG A 66 23.54 -23.38 -5.89
CA ARG A 66 22.48 -23.54 -4.88
C ARG A 66 21.19 -23.96 -5.58
N ASP A 67 20.25 -24.50 -4.82
CA ASP A 67 18.92 -24.80 -5.36
C ASP A 67 18.15 -23.50 -5.66
N ILE A 68 17.33 -23.55 -6.70
CA ILE A 68 16.37 -22.51 -7.04
C ILE A 68 14.99 -23.11 -6.85
N ILE A 69 14.22 -22.55 -5.93
CA ILE A 69 12.87 -22.98 -5.60
C ILE A 69 11.90 -22.03 -6.30
N LEU A 70 10.99 -22.58 -7.08
CA LEU A 70 9.86 -21.83 -7.64
C LEU A 70 8.64 -22.07 -6.77
N ALA A 71 8.21 -21.05 -6.03
CA ALA A 71 7.00 -21.05 -5.22
C ALA A 71 5.90 -20.27 -5.98
N LEU A 72 4.93 -20.99 -6.53
CA LEU A 72 3.74 -20.40 -7.14
C LEU A 72 2.59 -20.51 -6.14
N THR A 73 2.19 -19.38 -5.56
CA THR A 73 1.17 -19.31 -4.50
C THR A 73 -0.17 -18.82 -5.04
N ALA A 74 -1.19 -18.80 -4.19
CA ALA A 74 -2.49 -18.22 -4.44
C ALA A 74 -2.93 -17.39 -3.23
N ASP A 75 -4.06 -16.71 -3.37
CA ASP A 75 -4.76 -15.89 -2.37
C ASP A 75 -3.94 -14.70 -1.85
N GLU A 76 -3.03 -14.16 -2.68
CA GLU A 76 -2.37 -12.86 -2.42
C GLU A 76 -3.40 -11.72 -2.44
N GLU A 77 -4.25 -11.73 -3.47
CA GLU A 77 -5.24 -10.68 -3.78
C GLU A 77 -6.48 -10.78 -2.88
N GLY A 78 -6.71 -11.96 -2.31
CA GLY A 78 -7.89 -12.34 -1.52
C GLY A 78 -7.85 -11.94 -0.04
N GLY A 79 -6.76 -11.31 0.41
CA GLY A 79 -6.61 -10.84 1.79
C GLY A 79 -6.26 -11.96 2.78
N GLY A 80 -7.12 -12.22 3.77
CA GLY A 80 -6.79 -12.92 5.02
C GLY A 80 -6.31 -14.38 4.93
N ASN A 81 -6.19 -14.96 3.73
CA ASN A 81 -5.78 -16.35 3.49
C ASN A 81 -4.58 -16.45 2.54
N ASN A 82 -3.53 -15.65 2.71
CA ASN A 82 -2.41 -15.64 1.77
C ASN A 82 -1.57 -16.94 1.81
N GLY A 83 -1.31 -17.52 0.63
CA GLY A 83 -0.66 -18.82 0.47
C GLY A 83 0.77 -18.91 1.02
N VAL A 84 1.49 -17.78 1.11
CA VAL A 84 2.83 -17.73 1.73
C VAL A 84 2.72 -17.97 3.24
N TYR A 85 1.73 -17.39 3.91
CA TYR A 85 1.50 -17.67 5.34
C TYR A 85 1.18 -19.13 5.58
N TRP A 86 0.37 -19.74 4.72
CA TRP A 86 0.07 -21.16 4.82
C TRP A 86 1.33 -22.03 4.67
N LEU A 87 2.20 -21.72 3.71
CA LEU A 87 3.48 -22.40 3.52
C LEU A 87 4.40 -22.26 4.74
N LEU A 88 4.49 -21.06 5.33
CA LEU A 88 5.30 -20.82 6.53
C LEU A 88 4.80 -21.64 7.72
N GLN A 89 3.49 -21.81 7.87
CA GLN A 89 2.89 -22.57 8.97
C GLN A 89 2.99 -24.09 8.79
N HIS A 90 2.79 -24.60 7.58
CA HIS A 90 2.62 -26.04 7.33
C HIS A 90 3.83 -26.70 6.66
N HIS A 91 4.58 -25.95 5.85
CA HIS A 91 5.70 -26.46 5.07
C HIS A 91 6.91 -25.50 5.05
N PRO A 92 7.37 -24.97 6.21
CA PRO A 92 8.46 -23.98 6.25
C PRO A 92 9.75 -24.51 5.61
N THR A 93 9.99 -25.82 5.66
CA THR A 93 11.18 -26.44 5.05
C THR A 93 11.19 -26.39 3.52
N LEU A 94 10.04 -26.20 2.87
CA LEU A 94 9.97 -26.04 1.41
C LEU A 94 10.37 -24.63 0.96
N ILE A 95 10.42 -23.67 1.87
CA ILE A 95 10.71 -22.25 1.60
C ILE A 95 11.79 -21.69 2.54
N ASP A 96 12.68 -22.54 3.06
CA ASP A 96 13.86 -22.12 3.83
C ASP A 96 14.97 -21.60 2.90
N GLY A 97 14.75 -20.40 2.34
CA GLY A 97 15.68 -19.74 1.43
C GLY A 97 16.66 -18.78 2.11
N VAL A 98 17.72 -18.38 1.38
CA VAL A 98 18.60 -17.27 1.78
C VAL A 98 17.99 -15.89 1.47
N PHE A 99 17.22 -15.81 0.38
CA PHE A 99 16.39 -14.66 0.00
C PHE A 99 15.30 -15.13 -0.96
N ALA A 100 14.22 -14.36 -1.04
CA ALA A 100 13.13 -14.54 -2.00
C ALA A 100 13.07 -13.32 -2.92
N LEU A 101 12.87 -13.57 -4.21
CA LEU A 101 12.48 -12.55 -5.17
C LEU A 101 10.97 -12.69 -5.39
N ASN A 102 10.23 -11.69 -4.90
CA ASN A 102 8.78 -11.58 -5.05
C ASN A 102 8.44 -10.56 -6.16
N GLU A 103 7.15 -10.41 -6.45
CA GLU A 103 6.63 -9.30 -7.25
C GLU A 103 7.02 -7.93 -6.67
N GLY A 104 6.86 -6.91 -7.51
CA GLY A 104 7.22 -5.53 -7.20
C GLY A 104 8.45 -5.04 -7.97
N GLY A 105 8.67 -3.73 -7.89
CA GLY A 105 9.55 -3.05 -8.83
C GLY A 105 8.99 -3.06 -10.27
N TYR A 106 9.64 -2.33 -11.16
CA TYR A 106 9.24 -2.21 -12.56
C TYR A 106 10.36 -1.65 -13.42
N GLY A 107 10.29 -1.95 -14.72
CA GLY A 107 11.10 -1.31 -15.74
C GLY A 107 10.49 0.01 -16.18
N LEU A 108 11.32 1.03 -16.38
CA LEU A 108 10.90 2.29 -17.00
C LEU A 108 11.50 2.41 -18.40
N ILE A 109 10.61 2.61 -19.37
CA ILE A 109 10.96 2.91 -20.76
C ILE A 109 10.46 4.31 -21.08
N GLN A 110 11.33 5.15 -21.64
CA GLN A 110 11.00 6.47 -22.12
C GLN A 110 11.54 6.63 -23.55
N ASP A 111 10.69 7.07 -24.48
CA ASP A 111 11.04 7.24 -25.90
C ASP A 111 11.71 5.99 -26.52
N GLY A 112 11.24 4.80 -26.12
CA GLY A 112 11.78 3.51 -26.57
C GLY A 112 13.10 3.09 -25.91
N GLN A 113 13.67 3.90 -25.02
CA GLN A 113 14.91 3.60 -24.29
C GLN A 113 14.61 3.09 -22.88
N ARG A 114 15.30 2.03 -22.47
CA ARG A 114 15.25 1.50 -21.10
C ARG A 114 16.09 2.41 -20.21
N ILE A 115 15.43 3.13 -19.30
CA ILE A 115 16.09 4.14 -18.46
C ILE A 115 16.25 3.72 -17.00
N ALA A 116 15.42 2.81 -16.51
CA ALA A 116 15.57 2.25 -15.16
C ALA A 116 14.98 0.85 -15.04
N ASN A 117 15.46 0.11 -14.05
CA ASN A 117 14.82 -1.08 -13.52
C ASN A 117 14.87 -0.98 -11.99
N SER A 118 13.71 -0.87 -11.35
CA SER A 118 13.62 -0.68 -9.91
C SER A 118 13.59 -2.04 -9.19
N ILE A 119 14.19 -2.07 -8.01
CA ILE A 119 14.13 -3.21 -7.08
C ILE A 119 13.44 -2.70 -5.83
N GLN A 120 12.29 -3.29 -5.51
CA GLN A 120 11.58 -3.02 -4.28
C GLN A 120 12.17 -3.87 -3.15
N THR A 121 12.39 -3.26 -1.99
CA THR A 121 12.99 -3.93 -0.81
C THR A 121 12.04 -4.01 0.38
N ALA A 122 10.95 -3.26 0.33
CA ALA A 122 9.91 -3.23 1.34
C ALA A 122 8.61 -2.73 0.71
N GLU A 123 7.50 -3.06 1.34
CA GLU A 123 6.18 -2.58 0.98
C GLU A 123 5.49 -1.99 2.22
N LYS A 124 4.61 -1.02 1.99
CA LYS A 124 3.78 -0.49 3.06
C LYS A 124 2.68 -1.48 3.41
N ILE A 125 2.54 -1.75 4.70
CA ILE A 125 1.31 -2.37 5.20
C ILE A 125 0.23 -1.29 5.36
N TYR A 126 -1.01 -1.73 5.41
CA TYR A 126 -2.12 -0.84 5.71
C TYR A 126 -2.87 -1.30 6.95
N GLU A 127 -3.37 -0.32 7.68
CA GLU A 127 -4.32 -0.53 8.76
C GLU A 127 -5.50 0.43 8.55
N SER A 128 -6.70 -0.01 8.92
CA SER A 128 -7.89 0.84 8.84
C SER A 128 -8.31 1.23 10.25
N PHE A 129 -8.59 2.51 10.48
CA PHE A 129 -9.06 3.02 11.77
C PHE A 129 -10.50 3.50 11.63
N THR A 130 -11.31 3.28 12.66
CA THR A 130 -12.66 3.85 12.75
C THR A 130 -12.61 5.13 13.59
N VAL A 131 -13.09 6.23 13.02
CA VAL A 131 -13.22 7.53 13.68
C VAL A 131 -14.70 7.81 13.88
N THR A 132 -15.16 7.92 15.12
CA THR A 132 -16.58 8.06 15.46
C THR A 132 -16.82 9.27 16.36
N ALA A 133 -17.70 10.15 15.90
CA ALA A 133 -18.26 11.22 16.72
C ALA A 133 -19.66 10.84 17.19
N THR A 134 -19.99 11.10 18.46
CA THR A 134 -21.32 10.84 19.03
C THR A 134 -21.99 12.13 19.49
N ASN A 135 -23.31 12.13 19.47
CA ASN A 135 -24.11 13.27 19.91
C ASN A 135 -25.44 12.79 20.51
N SER A 136 -26.06 13.61 21.36
CA SER A 136 -27.37 13.30 21.93
C SER A 136 -28.50 13.23 20.89
N GLY A 137 -28.30 13.78 19.69
CA GLY A 137 -29.32 13.89 18.64
C GLY A 137 -30.37 14.94 19.01
N GLY A 138 -31.47 15.02 18.27
CA GLY A 138 -32.51 16.02 18.50
C GLY A 138 -33.31 16.36 17.26
N HIS A 139 -34.29 17.25 17.39
CA HIS A 139 -35.13 17.67 16.27
C HIS A 139 -34.51 18.90 15.57
N SER A 140 -34.41 18.88 14.24
CA SER A 140 -33.74 19.95 13.48
C SER A 140 -34.42 21.31 13.57
N SER A 141 -35.70 21.37 13.95
CA SER A 141 -36.41 22.65 14.18
C SER A 141 -35.99 23.39 15.45
N ILE A 142 -35.24 22.74 16.35
CA ILE A 142 -34.63 23.37 17.53
C ILE A 142 -33.12 23.13 17.42
N PRO A 143 -32.45 23.79 16.46
CA PRO A 143 -31.08 23.45 16.11
C PRO A 143 -30.14 23.79 17.27
N ARG A 144 -29.18 22.88 17.49
CA ARG A 144 -28.01 23.13 18.33
C ARG A 144 -26.76 23.24 17.47
N ARG A 145 -25.70 23.81 18.03
CA ARG A 145 -24.42 23.96 17.35
C ARG A 145 -23.60 22.66 17.35
N ASP A 146 -23.72 21.85 18.40
CA ASP A 146 -23.11 20.53 18.49
C ASP A 146 -23.80 19.55 17.53
N ASN A 147 -23.02 18.77 16.79
CA ASN A 147 -23.52 17.82 15.81
C ASN A 147 -22.44 16.80 15.46
N ALA A 148 -22.75 15.50 15.57
CA ALA A 148 -21.79 14.44 15.29
C ALA A 148 -21.18 14.52 13.87
N ILE A 149 -21.94 14.94 12.85
CA ILE A 149 -21.41 15.11 11.49
C ILE A 149 -20.41 16.27 11.44
N TYR A 150 -20.67 17.38 12.15
CA TYR A 150 -19.76 18.52 12.14
C TYR A 150 -18.46 18.19 12.85
N ASP A 151 -18.56 17.56 14.03
CA ASP A 151 -17.40 17.13 14.81
C ASP A 151 -16.54 16.14 14.00
N LEU A 152 -17.16 15.15 13.36
CA LEU A 152 -16.44 14.22 12.48
C LEU A 152 -15.84 14.94 11.26
N SER A 153 -16.55 15.91 10.67
CA SER A 153 -16.05 16.65 9.50
C SER A 153 -14.79 17.44 9.83
N GLU A 154 -14.77 18.11 10.98
CA GLU A 154 -13.58 18.83 11.47
C GLU A 154 -12.41 17.87 11.71
N ALA A 155 -12.66 16.73 12.35
CA ALA A 155 -11.66 15.68 12.55
C ALA A 155 -11.06 15.16 11.23
N LEU A 156 -11.90 14.89 10.23
CA LEU A 156 -11.44 14.42 8.91
C LEU A 156 -10.66 15.51 8.15
N LEU A 157 -11.03 16.78 8.32
CA LEU A 157 -10.25 17.89 7.75
C LEU A 157 -8.88 18.00 8.42
N ASN A 158 -8.79 17.84 9.74
CA ASN A 158 -7.51 17.80 10.43
C ASN A 158 -6.63 16.64 9.93
N ILE A 159 -7.20 15.45 9.72
CA ILE A 159 -6.48 14.30 9.14
C ILE A 159 -6.00 14.61 7.71
N ARG A 160 -6.83 15.26 6.88
CA ARG A 160 -6.47 15.65 5.51
C ARG A 160 -5.29 16.62 5.46
N GLU A 161 -5.23 17.57 6.38
CA GLU A 161 -4.18 18.59 6.42
C GLU A 161 -2.91 18.11 7.15
N TYR A 162 -2.96 16.95 7.82
CA TYR A 162 -1.83 16.42 8.56
C TYR A 162 -0.87 15.63 7.68
N ASP A 163 0.38 16.08 7.67
CA ASP A 163 1.50 15.39 7.06
C ASP A 163 2.28 14.60 8.13
N PHE A 164 2.30 13.27 7.98
CA PHE A 164 3.20 12.44 8.81
C PHE A 164 4.67 12.83 8.57
N PRO A 165 5.54 12.64 9.57
CA PRO A 165 6.96 12.93 9.42
C PRO A 165 7.59 12.20 8.23
N LEU A 166 8.53 12.89 7.57
CA LEU A 166 9.39 12.30 6.56
C LEU A 166 10.24 11.20 7.18
N ILE A 167 10.28 10.03 6.54
CA ILE A 167 11.12 8.91 6.96
C ILE A 167 12.11 8.62 5.84
N PHE A 168 13.41 8.67 6.14
CA PHE A 168 14.47 8.23 5.24
C PHE A 168 15.26 7.09 5.87
N ASN A 169 15.30 5.96 5.16
CA ASN A 169 16.29 4.92 5.37
C ASN A 169 17.29 4.93 4.21
N ASP A 170 18.38 4.18 4.34
CA ASP A 170 19.45 4.14 3.35
C ASP A 170 18.95 3.74 1.95
N VAL A 171 17.97 2.83 1.88
CA VAL A 171 17.41 2.37 0.61
C VAL A 171 16.60 3.46 -0.07
N MET A 172 15.77 4.19 0.68
CA MET A 172 14.99 5.31 0.14
C MET A 172 15.90 6.45 -0.29
N ARG A 173 16.94 6.78 0.49
CA ARG A 173 17.94 7.78 0.10
C ARG A 173 18.58 7.41 -1.22
N LEU A 174 19.10 6.19 -1.35
CA LEU A 174 19.69 5.71 -2.60
C LEU A 174 18.67 5.73 -3.75
N GLY A 175 17.43 5.31 -3.52
CA GLY A 175 16.36 5.33 -4.50
C GLY A 175 16.09 6.74 -5.04
N PHE A 176 15.94 7.72 -4.15
CA PHE A 176 15.72 9.12 -4.53
C PHE A 176 16.97 9.75 -5.19
N GLU A 177 18.18 9.39 -4.77
CA GLU A 177 19.42 9.80 -5.45
C GLU A 177 19.45 9.33 -6.91
N ARG A 178 19.07 8.08 -7.16
CA ARG A 178 18.99 7.52 -8.53
C ARG A 178 17.86 8.13 -9.32
N LEU A 179 16.69 8.31 -8.71
CA LEU A 179 15.54 8.94 -9.35
C LEU A 179 15.87 10.39 -9.76
N ALA A 180 16.60 11.13 -8.92
CA ALA A 180 17.01 12.49 -9.21
C ALA A 180 17.96 12.60 -10.41
N GLN A 181 18.78 11.57 -10.67
CA GLN A 181 19.70 11.53 -11.81
C GLN A 181 18.98 11.38 -13.15
N ILE A 182 17.83 10.71 -13.16
CA ILE A 182 17.04 10.45 -14.37
C ILE A 182 15.82 11.37 -14.50
N SER A 183 15.52 12.17 -13.46
CA SER A 183 14.41 13.12 -13.46
C SER A 183 14.89 14.50 -13.94
N PRO A 184 14.36 15.03 -15.06
CA PRO A 184 14.75 16.34 -15.55
C PRO A 184 14.10 17.49 -14.78
N GLY A 185 14.68 18.69 -14.90
CA GLY A 185 14.07 19.94 -14.46
C GLY A 185 13.83 20.02 -12.94
N GLN A 186 12.74 20.68 -12.56
CA GLN A 186 12.42 20.97 -11.16
C GLN A 186 12.28 19.69 -10.30
N LEU A 187 11.76 18.61 -10.88
CA LEU A 187 11.61 17.33 -10.17
C LEU A 187 12.97 16.79 -9.70
N GLY A 188 13.97 16.77 -10.58
CA GLY A 188 15.31 16.31 -10.23
C GLY A 188 15.98 17.19 -9.16
N GLU A 189 15.79 18.51 -9.24
CA GLU A 189 16.32 19.44 -8.25
C GLU A 189 15.64 19.31 -6.88
N ASP A 190 14.32 19.11 -6.86
CA ASP A 190 13.57 18.89 -5.63
C ASP A 190 13.97 17.57 -4.96
N LEU A 191 14.14 16.49 -5.73
CA LEU A 191 14.62 15.21 -5.23
C LEU A 191 16.02 15.31 -4.62
N LYS A 192 16.93 16.08 -5.23
CA LYS A 192 18.25 16.38 -4.63
C LYS A 192 18.14 17.22 -3.36
N ALA A 193 17.21 18.17 -3.33
CA ALA A 193 17.07 19.11 -2.22
C ALA A 193 16.50 18.44 -0.97
N ILE A 194 15.57 17.48 -1.10
CA ILE A 194 15.07 16.72 0.06
C ILE A 194 16.12 15.78 0.66
N LEU A 195 17.16 15.41 -0.08
CA LEU A 195 18.23 14.53 0.43
C LEU A 195 19.25 15.25 1.35
N ARG A 196 19.18 16.58 1.45
CA ARG A 196 20.03 17.39 2.33
C ARG A 196 19.67 17.19 3.81
N GLU A 197 20.56 17.61 4.70
CA GLU A 197 20.32 17.61 6.15
C GLU A 197 20.45 19.04 6.71
N PRO A 198 19.34 19.68 7.14
CA PRO A 198 17.95 19.21 7.04
C PRO A 198 17.40 19.22 5.59
N PRO A 199 16.34 18.44 5.29
CA PRO A 199 15.65 18.47 4.00
C PRO A 199 15.10 19.87 3.66
N ASP A 200 15.14 20.25 2.38
CA ASP A 200 14.55 21.52 1.94
C ASP A 200 13.00 21.47 2.06
N PRO A 201 12.39 22.36 2.87
CA PRO A 201 10.95 22.31 3.14
C PRO A 201 10.10 22.71 1.92
N GLN A 202 10.61 23.55 1.02
CA GLN A 202 9.86 23.93 -0.19
C GLN A 202 9.88 22.81 -1.22
N ALA A 203 11.01 22.14 -1.37
CA ALA A 203 11.10 20.93 -2.19
C ALA A 203 10.18 19.83 -1.64
N LEU A 204 10.20 19.63 -0.32
CA LEU A 204 9.32 18.66 0.33
C LEU A 204 7.84 18.96 0.10
N ALA A 205 7.43 20.24 0.22
CA ALA A 205 6.06 20.66 -0.04
C ALA A 205 5.64 20.38 -1.50
N ARG A 206 6.50 20.70 -2.49
CA ARG A 206 6.22 20.42 -3.91
C ARG A 206 6.12 18.94 -4.20
N LEU A 207 7.05 18.12 -3.69
CA LEU A 207 7.03 16.68 -3.88
C LEU A 207 5.85 16.01 -3.17
N GLY A 208 5.43 16.54 -2.01
CA GLY A 208 4.24 16.08 -1.28
C GLY A 208 2.94 16.26 -2.07
N GLN A 209 2.89 17.19 -3.03
CA GLN A 209 1.74 17.36 -3.94
C GLN A 209 1.68 16.30 -5.05
N ILE A 210 2.73 15.49 -5.23
CA ILE A 210 2.77 14.40 -6.23
C ILE A 210 2.40 13.10 -5.51
N PRO A 211 1.19 12.54 -5.70
CA PRO A 211 0.70 11.44 -4.86
C PRO A 211 1.61 10.21 -4.84
N SER A 212 2.17 9.83 -6.00
CA SER A 212 3.09 8.70 -6.12
C SER A 212 4.41 8.91 -5.37
N ILE A 213 4.89 10.15 -5.26
CA ILE A 213 6.11 10.47 -4.50
C ILE A 213 5.77 10.62 -3.02
N ASN A 214 4.67 11.29 -2.67
CA ASN A 214 4.25 11.44 -1.29
C ASN A 214 4.05 10.09 -0.59
N ALA A 215 3.47 9.11 -1.31
CA ALA A 215 3.31 7.74 -0.83
C ALA A 215 4.64 7.05 -0.48
N LEU A 216 5.78 7.49 -1.02
CA LEU A 216 7.11 6.95 -0.70
C LEU A 216 7.80 7.70 0.45
N LEU A 217 7.41 8.94 0.74
CA LEU A 217 8.11 9.81 1.70
C LEU A 217 7.69 9.56 3.17
N ARG A 218 6.43 9.17 3.39
CA ARG A 218 5.82 9.17 4.72
C ARG A 218 4.59 8.29 4.78
N THR A 219 4.11 8.01 5.99
CA THR A 219 2.78 7.42 6.19
C THR A 219 1.68 8.31 5.67
N THR A 220 0.64 7.72 5.10
CA THR A 220 -0.48 8.47 4.52
C THR A 220 -1.79 7.94 5.08
N ALA A 221 -2.69 8.84 5.47
CA ALA A 221 -4.01 8.51 5.99
C ALA A 221 -5.09 9.11 5.07
N VAL A 222 -6.12 8.34 4.73
CA VAL A 222 -7.22 8.81 3.88
C VAL A 222 -8.55 8.22 4.34
N ALA A 223 -9.60 9.05 4.39
CA ALA A 223 -10.95 8.57 4.64
C ALA A 223 -11.47 7.80 3.42
N THR A 224 -11.92 6.57 3.62
CA THR A 224 -12.39 5.66 2.56
C THR A 224 -13.86 5.29 2.68
N MET A 225 -14.46 5.43 3.85
CA MET A 225 -15.89 5.21 4.10
C MET A 225 -16.44 6.28 5.05
N LEU A 226 -17.70 6.64 4.89
CA LEU A 226 -18.40 7.61 5.71
C LEU A 226 -19.87 7.20 5.90
N GLU A 227 -20.36 7.26 7.13
CA GLU A 227 -21.76 7.03 7.51
C GLU A 227 -22.18 8.05 8.58
N GLY A 228 -23.41 8.57 8.54
CA GLY A 228 -23.90 9.48 9.58
C GLY A 228 -25.32 9.97 9.35
N GLY A 229 -26.12 9.98 10.43
CA GLY A 229 -27.53 10.35 10.39
C GLY A 229 -28.44 9.29 9.73
N HIS A 230 -29.74 9.42 9.93
CA HIS A 230 -30.73 8.46 9.43
C HIS A 230 -32.06 9.10 8.96
N ALA A 231 -32.25 10.40 9.22
CA ALA A 231 -33.47 11.12 8.88
C ALA A 231 -33.16 12.60 8.61
N PRO A 232 -33.85 13.25 7.65
CA PRO A 232 -33.56 14.61 7.21
C PRO A 232 -33.88 15.70 8.25
N ASN A 233 -34.72 15.39 9.24
CA ASN A 233 -35.17 16.33 10.27
C ASN A 233 -34.67 15.99 11.69
N ALA A 234 -33.66 15.13 11.80
CA ALA A 234 -33.06 14.76 13.07
C ALA A 234 -31.57 15.09 13.09
N LEU A 235 -31.09 15.65 14.20
CA LEU A 235 -29.66 15.73 14.48
C LEU A 235 -29.13 14.29 14.65
N PRO A 236 -28.02 13.94 13.98
CA PRO A 236 -27.45 12.60 14.06
C PRO A 236 -26.95 12.32 15.47
N GLN A 237 -27.20 11.10 15.96
CA GLN A 237 -26.61 10.63 17.23
C GLN A 237 -25.19 10.09 17.06
N SER A 238 -24.81 9.76 15.82
CA SER A 238 -23.47 9.28 15.50
C SER A 238 -23.14 9.62 14.05
N ALA A 239 -21.84 9.84 13.80
CA ALA A 239 -21.24 9.84 12.49
C ALA A 239 -19.90 9.09 12.60
N THR A 240 -19.62 8.23 11.61
CA THR A 240 -18.44 7.37 11.60
C THR A 240 -17.76 7.41 10.24
N ALA A 241 -16.42 7.42 10.25
CA ALA A 241 -15.61 7.23 9.06
C ALA A 241 -14.60 6.09 9.25
N VAL A 242 -14.24 5.43 8.14
CA VAL A 242 -13.07 4.56 8.08
C VAL A 242 -11.93 5.34 7.45
N VAL A 243 -10.79 5.39 8.14
CA VAL A 243 -9.54 6.00 7.68
C VAL A 243 -8.53 4.91 7.40
N ASN A 244 -8.19 4.70 6.13
CA ASN A 244 -7.15 3.75 5.74
C ASN A 244 -5.79 4.43 5.81
N VAL A 245 -4.86 3.81 6.51
CA VAL A 245 -3.51 4.32 6.74
C VAL A 245 -2.49 3.38 6.14
N ARG A 246 -1.71 3.88 5.18
CA ARG A 246 -0.60 3.16 4.54
C ARG A 246 0.69 3.50 5.28
N MET A 247 1.06 2.64 6.22
CA MET A 247 2.15 2.85 7.18
C MET A 247 3.52 2.59 6.56
N MET A 248 4.53 3.36 6.96
CA MET A 248 5.91 3.09 6.56
C MET A 248 6.40 1.77 7.19
N PRO A 249 7.24 1.00 6.48
CA PRO A 249 7.79 -0.25 7.01
C PRO A 249 8.49 -0.04 8.36
N GLY A 250 8.16 -0.90 9.34
CA GLY A 250 8.75 -0.87 10.68
C GLY A 250 8.10 0.11 11.67
N GLN A 251 7.09 0.88 11.26
CA GLN A 251 6.32 1.68 12.22
C GLN A 251 5.40 0.81 13.06
N ASN A 252 5.25 1.20 14.32
CA ASN A 252 4.32 0.61 15.26
C ASN A 252 2.90 1.19 15.04
N VAL A 253 1.86 0.35 15.10
CA VAL A 253 0.47 0.75 14.81
C VAL A 253 -0.12 1.59 15.95
N GLU A 254 0.27 1.32 17.19
CA GLU A 254 -0.15 2.09 18.35
C GLU A 254 0.39 3.54 18.30
N ASP A 255 1.63 3.76 17.83
CA ASP A 255 2.18 5.11 17.64
C ASP A 255 1.40 5.91 16.57
N VAL A 256 0.94 5.22 15.52
CA VAL A 256 0.10 5.81 14.48
C VAL A 256 -1.29 6.15 15.02
N LEU A 257 -1.88 5.26 15.83
CA LEU A 257 -3.14 5.52 16.53
C LEU A 257 -3.03 6.77 17.42
N ASP A 258 -2.00 6.84 18.27
CA ASP A 258 -1.75 7.98 19.15
C ASP A 258 -1.57 9.28 18.37
N THR A 259 -0.97 9.20 17.18
CA THR A 259 -0.84 10.34 16.28
C THR A 259 -2.21 10.77 15.75
N LEU A 260 -3.04 9.83 15.27
CA LEU A 260 -4.38 10.13 14.78
C LEU A 260 -5.27 10.74 15.87
N VAL A 261 -5.23 10.22 17.10
CA VAL A 261 -5.98 10.79 18.24
C VAL A 261 -5.62 12.25 18.48
N LYS A 262 -4.32 12.59 18.40
CA LYS A 262 -3.85 13.98 18.53
C LYS A 262 -4.27 14.85 17.35
N VAL A 263 -4.23 14.31 16.13
CA VAL A 263 -4.60 15.03 14.90
C VAL A 263 -6.10 15.32 14.85
N VAL A 264 -6.93 14.39 15.29
CA VAL A 264 -8.39 14.60 15.41
C VAL A 264 -8.72 15.81 16.29
N ASP A 265 -7.91 16.06 17.32
CA ASP A 265 -7.99 17.24 18.21
C ASP A 265 -9.38 17.46 18.84
N ASN A 266 -10.06 16.36 19.14
CA ASN A 266 -11.34 16.37 19.83
C ASN A 266 -11.44 15.17 20.79
N PRO A 267 -11.40 15.38 22.12
CA PRO A 267 -11.41 14.29 23.09
C PRO A 267 -12.75 13.54 23.18
N ALA A 268 -13.81 14.04 22.54
CA ALA A 268 -15.11 13.38 22.46
C ALA A 268 -15.26 12.45 21.24
N ILE A 269 -14.24 12.39 20.37
CA ILE A 269 -14.22 11.52 19.19
C ILE A 269 -13.41 10.27 19.52
N ASP A 270 -14.00 9.12 19.28
CA ASP A 270 -13.33 7.84 19.42
C ASP A 270 -12.55 7.52 18.14
N VAL A 271 -11.26 7.21 18.28
CA VAL A 271 -10.43 6.65 17.20
C VAL A 271 -10.01 5.26 17.64
N VAL A 272 -10.41 4.24 16.88
CA VAL A 272 -10.14 2.84 17.23
C VAL A 272 -9.56 2.08 16.06
N LEU A 273 -8.60 1.19 16.33
CA LEU A 273 -8.23 0.12 15.42
C LEU A 273 -9.32 -0.95 15.51
N PRO A 274 -10.12 -1.20 14.45
CA PRO A 274 -11.09 -2.28 14.44
C PRO A 274 -10.29 -3.58 14.56
N VAL A 275 -10.54 -4.33 15.63
CA VAL A 275 -9.93 -5.64 15.77
C VAL A 275 -10.47 -6.52 14.64
N ALA A 276 -9.58 -7.00 13.78
CA ALA A 276 -9.90 -8.07 12.85
C ALA A 276 -10.30 -9.31 13.65
N GLY A 277 -11.60 -9.52 13.86
CA GLY A 277 -12.19 -10.71 14.51
C GLY A 277 -11.60 -11.09 15.87
N ASP A 278 -12.31 -10.76 16.96
CA ASP A 278 -12.15 -11.40 18.28
C ASP A 278 -10.74 -11.43 18.90
N LEU A 279 -10.11 -10.27 19.05
CA LEU A 279 -9.04 -10.05 20.03
C LEU A 279 -9.24 -8.74 20.77
N ARG A 280 -10.19 -8.74 21.71
CA ARG A 280 -10.33 -7.68 22.72
C ARG A 280 -9.09 -7.67 23.61
N ILE A 281 -8.14 -6.80 23.34
CA ILE A 281 -7.12 -6.45 24.34
C ILE A 281 -7.81 -5.54 25.35
N HIS A 282 -8.12 -6.10 26.53
CA HIS A 282 -8.42 -5.28 27.70
C HIS A 282 -7.09 -4.72 28.21
N LEU A 283 -6.92 -3.41 28.16
CA LEU A 283 -5.91 -2.71 28.94
C LEU A 283 -6.53 -2.28 30.29
N PRO A 284 -5.73 -2.27 31.38
CA PRO A 284 -6.19 -2.06 32.76
C PRO A 284 -6.77 -0.66 33.04
#